data_AF-A0A564YGP0-F1
#
_entry.id   AF-A0A564YGP0-F1
#
_cell.length_a   1.000
_cell.length_b   1.000
_cell.length_c   1.000
_cell.angle_alpha   90.00
_cell.angle_beta   90.00
_cell.angle_gamma   90.00
#
_symmetry.space_group_name_H-M   'P 1'
#
loop_
_entity.id
_entity.type
_entity.pdbx_description
1 polymer ?
#
loop_
_entity_poly.entity_id
_entity_poly.type
_entity_poly.pdbx_seq_one_letter_code
_entity_poly.pdbx_strand_id
1 'polypeptide(L)'
;MDELLLSFLRTVVVDSFSLASTAHRPVHVVDTVLEAEHSSCSSKLQHEIQTTLMRNLMEYLLAKDLLTDYCLLLPSRGYSQHVPQNVAYFACRLVDKLWQGCFLGSISEIIEFITQLIQMIEHHMAYSFKSTGSPRHYPFIYPSSQLSQSTSADLNLSLSRASLYRSLNRCVLFQLSRPVLKQRDQKMVISMLQLLLSEEGSLNSLIFSTFNSADTEFPVCLAHLLIQHVQRDIQGLLVKQEQSEQKEKMPEDRPDSAGLYRTT
;
A
#
# COMPACT_ATOMS: atom_id res chain seq x y z
N MET A 1 21.58 -18.65 10.99
CA MET A 1 20.96 -19.54 9.99
C MET A 1 19.76 -18.85 9.37
N ASP A 2 18.85 -18.33 10.20
CA ASP A 2 17.61 -17.67 9.75
C ASP A 2 17.84 -16.43 8.87
N GLU A 3 18.76 -15.54 9.23
CA GLU A 3 19.11 -14.37 8.39
C GLU A 3 19.66 -14.77 7.01
N LEU A 4 20.45 -15.85 6.96
CA LEU A 4 21.00 -16.38 5.71
C LEU A 4 19.88 -16.97 4.83
N LEU A 5 18.95 -17.72 5.44
CA LEU A 5 17.78 -18.26 4.75
C LEU A 5 16.88 -17.15 4.22
N LEU A 6 16.63 -16.11 5.02
CA LEU A 6 15.82 -14.96 4.62
C LEU A 6 16.49 -14.18 3.47
N SER A 7 17.80 -13.95 3.57
CA SER A 7 18.57 -13.30 2.50
C SER A 7 18.55 -14.13 1.22
N PHE A 8 18.68 -15.45 1.31
CA PHE A 8 18.65 -16.33 0.15
C PHE A 8 17.25 -16.37 -0.48
N LEU A 9 16.20 -16.47 0.33
CA LEU A 9 14.81 -16.43 -0.13
C LEU A 9 14.49 -15.13 -0.86
N ARG A 10 14.97 -14.00 -0.33
CA ARG A 10 14.89 -12.70 -1.00
C ARG A 10 15.57 -12.74 -2.38
N THR A 11 16.80 -13.26 -2.48
CA THR A 11 17.50 -13.40 -3.77
C THR A 11 16.68 -14.23 -4.76
N VAL A 12 16.13 -15.37 -4.32
CA VAL A 12 15.26 -16.22 -5.16
C VAL A 12 14.04 -15.47 -5.68
N VAL A 13 13.37 -14.68 -4.83
CA VAL A 13 12.20 -13.88 -5.24
C VAL A 13 12.61 -12.79 -6.23
N VAL A 14 13.66 -12.02 -5.94
CA VAL A 14 14.10 -10.91 -6.80
C VAL A 14 14.57 -11.41 -8.16
N ASP A 15 15.39 -12.46 -8.20
CA ASP A 15 15.85 -13.06 -9.45
C ASP A 15 14.67 -13.51 -10.33
N SER A 16 13.59 -13.97 -9.69
CA SER A 16 12.38 -14.38 -10.40
C SER A 16 11.64 -13.24 -11.09
N PHE A 17 11.83 -11.97 -10.68
CA PHE A 17 11.19 -10.82 -11.31
C PHE A 17 11.69 -10.57 -12.74
N SER A 18 12.85 -11.12 -13.08
CA SER A 18 13.40 -11.08 -14.44
C SER A 18 12.78 -12.09 -15.41
N LEU A 19 11.92 -12.98 -14.90
CA LEU A 19 11.36 -14.08 -15.67
C LEU A 19 9.97 -13.70 -16.21
N ALA A 20 9.70 -14.14 -17.44
CA ALA A 20 8.36 -14.07 -18.00
C ALA A 20 7.44 -15.07 -17.29
N SER A 21 6.15 -14.73 -17.18
CA SER A 21 5.12 -15.72 -16.91
C SER A 21 5.11 -16.74 -18.05
N THR A 22 5.22 -18.03 -17.73
CA THR A 22 5.17 -19.10 -18.74
C THR A 22 3.96 -20.00 -18.47
N ALA A 23 3.40 -20.62 -19.51
CA ALA A 23 2.29 -21.56 -19.36
C ALA A 23 2.64 -22.76 -18.43
N HIS A 24 3.92 -23.10 -18.32
CA HIS A 24 4.43 -24.15 -17.42
C HIS A 24 4.71 -23.65 -15.99
N ARG A 25 4.63 -22.34 -15.74
CA ARG A 25 4.78 -21.71 -14.43
C ARG A 25 3.57 -20.81 -14.14
N PRO A 26 2.38 -21.40 -13.90
CA PRO A 26 1.17 -20.62 -13.64
C PRO A 26 1.20 -19.91 -12.28
N VAL A 27 2.03 -20.37 -11.34
CA VAL A 27 2.15 -19.81 -10.00
C VAL A 27 3.39 -18.92 -9.94
N HIS A 28 3.20 -17.65 -9.56
CA HIS A 28 4.31 -16.72 -9.41
C HIS A 28 5.14 -17.12 -8.17
N VAL A 29 6.46 -16.91 -8.19
CA VAL A 29 7.31 -17.25 -7.02
C VAL A 29 6.85 -16.49 -5.78
N VAL A 30 6.38 -15.25 -5.95
CA VAL A 30 5.75 -14.45 -4.87
C VAL A 30 4.58 -15.21 -4.24
N ASP A 31 3.72 -15.85 -5.03
CA ASP A 31 2.58 -16.59 -4.47
C ASP A 31 3.05 -17.80 -3.67
N THR A 32 4.02 -18.56 -4.20
CA THR A 32 4.57 -19.71 -3.47
C THR A 32 5.18 -19.26 -2.14
N VAL A 33 5.90 -18.14 -2.14
CA VAL A 33 6.61 -17.64 -0.98
C VAL A 33 5.65 -17.00 0.05
N LEU A 34 4.61 -16.31 -0.40
CA LEU A 34 3.60 -15.69 0.47
C LEU A 34 2.51 -16.66 0.93
N GLU A 35 2.34 -17.82 0.28
CA GLU A 35 1.41 -18.89 0.68
C GLU A 35 2.12 -20.08 1.33
N ALA A 36 3.47 -20.08 1.41
CA ALA A 36 4.20 -21.17 2.04
C ALA A 36 3.74 -21.35 3.50
N GLU A 37 3.28 -22.56 3.81
CA GLU A 37 2.84 -22.98 5.13
C GLU A 37 3.58 -24.24 5.57
N HIS A 38 3.78 -24.38 6.88
CA HIS A 38 4.35 -25.59 7.45
C HIS A 38 3.42 -26.11 8.55
N SER A 39 3.10 -27.40 8.50
CA SER A 39 2.09 -28.03 9.38
C SER A 39 2.43 -27.98 10.87
N SER A 40 3.70 -27.74 11.23
CA SER A 40 4.14 -27.57 12.62
C SER A 40 4.14 -26.10 13.10
N CYS A 41 3.77 -25.14 12.26
CA CYS A 41 3.80 -23.71 12.58
C CYS A 41 2.40 -23.20 12.94
N SER A 42 2.29 -22.40 13.99
CA SER A 42 1.02 -21.72 14.29
C SER A 42 0.72 -20.64 13.23
N SER A 43 -0.55 -20.40 12.93
CA SER A 43 -0.96 -19.34 11.98
C SER A 43 -0.41 -17.96 12.37
N LYS A 44 -0.35 -17.64 13.67
CA LYS A 44 0.23 -16.37 14.13
C LYS A 44 1.73 -16.27 13.79
N LEU A 45 2.50 -17.31 14.10
CA LEU A 45 3.93 -17.35 13.80
C LEU A 45 4.19 -17.32 12.29
N GLN A 46 3.33 -17.97 11.50
CA GLN A 46 3.39 -17.90 10.04
C GLN A 46 3.20 -16.47 9.53
N HIS A 47 2.21 -15.73 10.03
CA HIS A 47 1.99 -14.34 9.66
C HIS A 47 3.17 -13.44 10.09
N GLU A 48 3.82 -13.72 11.22
CA GLU A 48 5.03 -13.00 11.66
C GLU A 48 6.20 -13.22 10.71
N ILE A 49 6.45 -14.48 10.30
CA ILE A 49 7.50 -14.83 9.34
C ILE A 49 7.22 -14.19 7.97
N GLN A 50 5.99 -14.32 7.46
CA GLN A 50 5.59 -13.74 6.17
C GLN A 50 5.67 -12.21 6.19
N THR A 51 5.28 -11.55 7.29
CA THR A 51 5.43 -10.10 7.47
C THR A 51 6.89 -9.68 7.45
N THR A 52 7.77 -10.44 8.12
CA THR A 52 9.21 -10.18 8.12
C THR A 52 9.80 -10.26 6.71
N LEU A 53 9.40 -11.28 5.94
CA LEU A 53 9.82 -11.44 4.56
C LEU A 53 9.30 -10.34 3.64
N MET A 54 8.02 -9.98 3.76
CA MET A 54 7.42 -8.89 2.99
C MET A 54 8.16 -7.56 3.24
N ARG A 55 8.47 -7.23 4.50
CA ARG A 55 9.28 -6.05 4.85
C ARG A 55 10.66 -6.10 4.24
N ASN A 56 11.36 -7.22 4.38
CA ASN A 56 12.71 -7.38 3.85
C ASN A 56 12.75 -7.24 2.31
N LEU A 57 11.71 -7.72 1.62
CA LEU A 57 11.54 -7.54 0.18
C LEU A 57 11.26 -6.08 -0.18
N MET A 58 10.35 -5.40 0.52
CA MET A 58 10.08 -3.97 0.29
C MET A 58 11.34 -3.11 0.43
N GLU A 59 12.07 -3.28 1.54
CA GLU A 59 13.33 -2.56 1.80
C GLU A 59 14.37 -2.82 0.72
N TYR A 60 14.54 -4.09 0.33
CA TYR A 60 15.52 -4.45 -0.69
C TYR A 60 15.17 -3.89 -2.06
N LEU A 61 13.90 -3.94 -2.47
CA LEU A 61 13.45 -3.42 -3.77
C LEU A 61 13.69 -1.92 -3.89
N LEU A 62 13.43 -1.15 -2.82
CA LEU A 62 13.71 0.28 -2.77
C LEU A 62 15.22 0.58 -2.74
N ALA A 63 15.97 -0.09 -1.87
CA ALA A 63 17.42 0.15 -1.72
C ALA A 63 18.22 -0.16 -2.99
N LYS A 64 17.66 -1.00 -3.86
CA LYS A 64 18.28 -1.45 -5.10
C LYS A 64 17.83 -0.69 -6.34
N ASP A 65 16.87 0.21 -6.21
CA ASP A 65 16.30 0.98 -7.31
C ASP A 65 15.94 0.10 -8.53
N LEU A 66 15.30 -1.04 -8.27
CA LEU A 66 15.12 -2.11 -9.25
C LEU A 66 14.28 -1.67 -10.49
N LEU A 67 13.52 -0.58 -10.37
CA LEU A 67 12.72 0.00 -11.44
C LEU A 67 13.47 1.00 -12.34
N THR A 68 14.65 1.46 -11.93
CA THR A 68 15.43 2.46 -12.67
C THR A 68 16.74 1.87 -13.17
N ASP A 69 17.41 1.02 -12.37
CA ASP A 69 18.71 0.43 -12.71
C ASP A 69 18.63 -1.11 -12.82
N TYR A 70 17.98 -1.58 -13.88
CA TYR A 70 17.82 -3.01 -14.18
C TYR A 70 19.16 -3.73 -14.41
N CYS A 71 20.24 -3.01 -14.72
CA CYS A 71 21.50 -3.59 -15.16
C CYS A 71 22.35 -4.18 -14.02
N LEU A 72 22.16 -3.72 -12.77
CA LEU A 72 23.02 -4.13 -11.65
C LEU A 72 22.61 -5.45 -10.97
N LEU A 73 21.45 -6.01 -11.30
CA LEU A 73 20.81 -7.07 -10.49
C LEU A 73 20.30 -8.27 -11.28
N LEU A 74 20.30 -8.20 -12.60
CA LEU A 74 19.85 -9.33 -13.40
C LEU A 74 20.97 -10.39 -13.45
N PRO A 75 20.66 -11.68 -13.20
CA PRO A 75 21.51 -12.75 -13.67
C PRO A 75 21.82 -12.51 -15.15
N SER A 76 23.01 -12.86 -15.64
CA SER A 76 23.47 -12.56 -17.02
C SER A 76 22.56 -13.07 -18.15
N ARG A 77 21.43 -13.71 -17.82
CA ARG A 77 20.40 -14.27 -18.72
C ARG A 77 18.95 -13.85 -18.37
N GLY A 78 18.73 -12.93 -17.44
CA GLY A 78 17.39 -12.43 -17.09
C GLY A 78 16.89 -11.34 -18.05
N TYR A 79 15.56 -11.20 -18.21
CA TYR A 79 14.96 -10.17 -19.07
C TYR A 79 14.44 -9.00 -18.22
N SER A 80 15.09 -7.83 -18.34
CA SER A 80 14.74 -6.60 -17.60
C SER A 80 13.30 -6.13 -17.83
N GLN A 81 12.74 -6.42 -19.00
CA GLN A 81 11.41 -5.97 -19.41
C GLN A 81 10.26 -6.44 -18.49
N HIS A 82 10.43 -7.54 -17.75
CA HIS A 82 9.39 -8.11 -16.88
C HIS A 82 9.43 -7.56 -15.45
N VAL A 83 10.55 -6.94 -15.07
CA VAL A 83 10.79 -6.48 -13.70
C VAL A 83 9.72 -5.48 -13.23
N PRO A 84 9.35 -4.43 -13.99
CA PRO A 84 8.32 -3.49 -13.53
C PRO A 84 6.99 -4.15 -13.23
N GLN A 85 6.56 -5.06 -14.11
CA GLN A 85 5.28 -5.74 -13.98
C GLN A 85 5.28 -6.69 -12.76
N ASN A 86 6.36 -7.43 -12.55
CA ASN A 86 6.49 -8.36 -11.42
C ASN A 86 6.64 -7.61 -10.08
N VAL A 87 7.28 -6.45 -10.05
CA VAL A 87 7.31 -5.56 -8.87
C VAL A 87 5.92 -5.01 -8.56
N ALA A 88 5.19 -4.53 -9.56
CA ALA A 88 3.82 -4.06 -9.38
C ALA A 88 2.88 -5.20 -8.94
N TYR A 89 3.09 -6.42 -9.45
CA TYR A 89 2.40 -7.61 -8.99
C TYR A 89 2.68 -7.92 -7.51
N PHE A 90 3.94 -7.85 -7.09
CA PHE A 90 4.32 -8.00 -5.69
C PHE A 90 3.62 -6.97 -4.79
N ALA A 91 3.60 -5.69 -5.19
CA ALA A 91 2.85 -4.65 -4.46
C ALA A 91 1.35 -4.98 -4.36
N CYS A 92 0.73 -5.51 -5.42
CA CYS A 92 -0.65 -5.96 -5.39
C CYS A 92 -0.87 -7.12 -4.40
N ARG A 93 0.00 -8.15 -4.41
CA ARG A 93 -0.07 -9.28 -3.46
C ARG A 93 0.15 -8.85 -2.01
N LEU A 94 1.03 -7.88 -1.78
CA LEU A 94 1.26 -7.29 -0.46
C LEU A 94 -0.01 -6.64 0.09
N VAL A 95 -0.72 -5.88 -0.75
CA VAL A 95 -2.03 -5.30 -0.38
C VAL A 95 -3.06 -6.41 -0.14
N ASP A 96 -3.08 -7.49 -0.93
CA ASP A 96 -3.97 -8.63 -0.65
C ASP A 96 -3.71 -9.24 0.73
N LYS A 97 -2.44 -9.43 1.11
CA LYS A 97 -2.06 -9.93 2.44
C LYS A 97 -2.45 -8.97 3.57
N LEU A 98 -2.44 -7.66 3.33
CA LEU A 98 -3.01 -6.66 4.25
C LEU A 98 -4.52 -6.86 4.42
N TRP A 99 -5.26 -6.99 3.32
CA TRP A 99 -6.72 -7.21 3.35
C TRP A 99 -7.12 -8.52 4.01
N GLN A 100 -6.32 -9.58 3.83
CA GLN A 100 -6.51 -10.88 4.48
C GLN A 100 -6.19 -10.86 5.98
N GLY A 101 -5.48 -9.83 6.48
CA GLY A 101 -5.02 -9.75 7.87
C GLY A 101 -3.76 -10.58 8.16
N CYS A 102 -3.04 -11.02 7.11
CA CYS A 102 -1.81 -11.79 7.22
C CYS A 102 -0.56 -10.90 7.36
N PHE A 103 -0.65 -9.64 6.94
CA PHE A 103 0.39 -8.63 7.19
C PHE A 103 0.18 -7.97 8.55
N LEU A 104 1.12 -8.17 9.46
CA LEU A 104 1.05 -7.69 10.85
C LEU A 104 1.70 -6.31 11.07
N GLY A 105 2.27 -5.72 10.01
CA GLY A 105 2.86 -4.39 10.05
C GLY A 105 1.84 -3.25 9.99
N SER A 106 2.35 -2.01 10.03
CA SER A 106 1.51 -0.83 9.82
C SER A 106 1.20 -0.64 8.34
N ILE A 107 -0.01 -0.17 8.02
CA ILE A 107 -0.36 0.15 6.63
C ILE A 107 0.54 1.24 6.04
N SER A 108 1.03 2.16 6.87
CA SER A 108 1.93 3.23 6.45
C SER A 108 3.17 2.69 5.76
N GLU A 109 3.74 1.56 6.23
CA GLU A 109 4.89 0.92 5.57
C GLU A 109 4.58 0.53 4.12
N ILE A 110 3.37 0.00 3.85
CA ILE A 110 2.94 -0.39 2.50
C ILE A 110 2.68 0.85 1.64
N ILE A 111 2.04 1.87 2.22
CA ILE A 111 1.77 3.13 1.51
C ILE A 111 3.08 3.82 1.12
N GLU A 112 4.02 3.96 2.05
CA GLU A 112 5.34 4.56 1.80
C GLU A 112 6.12 3.77 0.75
N PHE A 113 6.08 2.44 0.80
CA PHE A 113 6.69 1.58 -0.21
C PHE A 113 6.09 1.85 -1.61
N ILE A 114 4.77 1.80 -1.75
CA ILE A 114 4.11 2.01 -3.05
C ILE A 114 4.31 3.44 -3.56
N THR A 115 4.22 4.44 -2.69
CA THR A 115 4.49 5.86 -3.03
C THR A 115 5.90 6.02 -3.58
N GLN A 116 6.91 5.42 -2.95
CA GLN A 116 8.29 5.48 -3.44
C GLN A 116 8.44 4.79 -4.79
N LEU A 117 7.83 3.61 -5.00
CA LEU A 117 7.87 2.95 -6.31
C LEU A 117 7.26 3.82 -7.43
N ILE A 118 6.14 4.49 -7.16
CA ILE A 118 5.52 5.38 -8.15
C ILE A 118 6.45 6.56 -8.46
N GLN A 119 7.04 7.18 -7.44
CA GLN A 119 7.99 8.28 -7.61
C GLN A 119 9.22 7.89 -8.43
N MET A 120 9.76 6.67 -8.21
CA MET A 120 10.87 6.13 -9.00
C MET A 120 10.50 6.02 -10.49
N ILE A 121 9.30 5.51 -10.79
CA ILE A 121 8.80 5.43 -12.17
C ILE A 121 8.66 6.82 -12.80
N GLU A 122 8.02 7.75 -12.10
CA GLU A 122 7.79 9.10 -12.61
C GLU A 122 9.10 9.85 -12.87
N HIS A 123 10.06 9.68 -11.96
CA HIS A 123 11.43 10.18 -12.14
C HIS A 123 12.04 9.59 -13.40
N HIS A 124 12.13 8.26 -13.53
CA HIS A 124 12.70 7.59 -14.71
C HIS A 124 12.07 8.07 -16.03
N MET A 125 10.73 8.17 -16.09
CA MET A 125 10.05 8.66 -17.30
C MET A 125 10.37 10.14 -17.61
N ALA A 126 10.51 10.99 -16.59
CA ALA A 126 10.86 12.40 -16.76
C ALA A 126 12.32 12.60 -17.24
N TYR A 127 13.26 11.73 -16.86
CA TYR A 127 14.64 11.78 -17.38
C TYR A 127 14.75 11.23 -18.80
N SER A 128 14.06 10.13 -19.11
CA SER A 128 14.05 9.54 -20.46
C SER A 128 13.57 10.55 -21.53
N PHE A 129 12.51 11.30 -21.23
CA PHE A 129 11.94 12.31 -22.14
C PHE A 129 12.89 13.49 -22.42
N LYS A 130 13.78 13.83 -21.48
CA LYS A 130 14.78 14.92 -21.67
C LYS A 130 15.94 14.50 -22.57
N SER A 131 16.25 13.21 -22.66
CA SER A 131 17.40 12.72 -23.45
C SER A 131 17.12 12.63 -24.95
N THR A 132 15.86 12.55 -25.39
CA THR A 132 15.49 12.45 -26.81
C THR A 132 15.38 13.81 -27.52
N GLY A 133 15.51 14.93 -26.79
CA GLY A 133 15.35 16.30 -27.31
C GLY A 133 16.63 16.98 -27.82
N SER A 134 17.71 16.24 -28.10
CA SER A 134 18.97 16.84 -28.59
C SER A 134 18.88 17.19 -30.09
N PRO A 135 19.03 18.47 -30.52
CA PRO A 135 18.78 18.92 -31.89
C PRO A 135 19.91 18.57 -32.89
N ARG A 136 20.76 17.59 -32.61
CA ARG A 136 21.89 17.20 -33.48
C ARG A 136 21.71 15.78 -34.00
N HIS A 137 20.79 15.59 -34.95
CA HIS A 137 20.74 14.38 -35.77
C HIS A 137 21.59 14.59 -37.03
N TYR A 138 22.76 13.95 -37.09
CA TYR A 138 23.42 13.63 -38.35
C TYR A 138 22.85 12.32 -38.89
N PRO A 139 22.64 12.17 -40.21
CA PRO A 139 22.07 10.95 -40.78
C PRO A 139 23.16 9.88 -40.83
N PHE A 140 23.32 9.12 -39.75
CA PHE A 140 24.05 7.85 -39.78
C PHE A 140 23.04 6.72 -39.64
N ILE A 141 23.06 5.81 -40.62
CA ILE A 141 22.19 4.65 -40.69
C ILE A 141 22.53 3.73 -39.52
N TYR A 142 21.73 3.77 -38.45
CA TYR A 142 21.77 2.78 -37.38
C TYR A 142 20.90 1.57 -37.78
N PRO A 143 21.29 0.34 -37.43
CA PRO A 143 20.43 -0.82 -37.62
C PRO A 143 19.16 -0.67 -36.77
N SER A 144 18.01 -0.88 -37.37
CA SER A 144 16.63 -0.62 -36.90
C SER A 144 16.18 -1.43 -35.66
N SER A 145 17.09 -1.95 -34.84
CA SER A 145 16.78 -2.85 -33.72
C SER A 145 16.64 -2.17 -32.35
N GLN A 146 17.05 -0.91 -32.20
CA GLN A 146 16.98 -0.19 -30.91
C GLN A 146 15.70 0.66 -30.73
N LEU A 147 15.02 1.06 -31.82
CA LEU A 147 13.79 1.86 -31.72
C LEU A 147 12.56 1.06 -31.28
N SER A 148 12.58 -0.27 -31.39
CA SER A 148 11.45 -1.14 -31.06
C SER A 148 11.44 -1.62 -29.60
N GLN A 149 12.56 -1.55 -28.87
CA GLN A 149 12.62 -1.96 -27.46
C GLN A 149 12.15 -0.85 -26.50
N SER A 150 12.45 0.43 -26.80
CA SER A 150 12.08 1.55 -25.93
C SER A 150 10.56 1.67 -25.75
N THR A 151 9.79 1.55 -26.82
CA THR A 151 8.32 1.65 -26.77
C THR A 151 7.68 0.53 -25.93
N SER A 152 8.22 -0.68 -25.98
CA SER A 152 7.74 -1.81 -25.20
C SER A 152 8.05 -1.68 -23.70
N ALA A 153 9.24 -1.15 -23.36
CA ALA A 153 9.63 -0.90 -21.99
C ALA A 153 8.79 0.22 -21.35
N ASP A 154 8.55 1.31 -22.09
CA ASP A 154 7.71 2.43 -21.65
C ASP A 154 6.26 2.00 -21.41
N LEU A 155 5.72 1.11 -22.25
CA LEU A 155 4.38 0.55 -22.08
C LEU A 155 4.28 -0.33 -20.83
N ASN A 156 5.26 -1.22 -20.61
CA ASN A 156 5.32 -2.06 -19.41
C ASN A 156 5.40 -1.21 -18.14
N LEU A 157 6.20 -0.15 -18.16
CA LEU A 157 6.33 0.78 -17.05
C LEU A 157 5.02 1.54 -16.78
N SER A 158 4.32 1.96 -17.84
CA SER A 158 3.00 2.60 -17.73
C SER A 158 1.93 1.68 -17.13
N LEU A 159 1.87 0.42 -17.56
CA LEU A 159 0.94 -0.59 -17.01
C LEU A 159 1.27 -0.92 -15.55
N SER A 160 2.57 -1.02 -15.24
CA SER A 160 3.05 -1.26 -13.87
C SER A 160 2.68 -0.10 -12.96
N ARG A 161 2.87 1.14 -13.42
CA ARG A 161 2.44 2.36 -12.72
C ARG A 161 0.94 2.36 -12.42
N ALA A 162 0.09 2.04 -13.40
CA ALA A 162 -1.36 1.95 -13.18
C ALA A 162 -1.72 0.92 -12.09
N SER A 163 -1.02 -0.23 -12.09
CA SER A 163 -1.20 -1.27 -11.06
C SER A 163 -0.76 -0.82 -9.66
N LEU A 164 0.28 0.00 -9.58
CA LEU A 164 0.73 0.61 -8.32
C LEU A 164 -0.27 1.64 -7.80
N TYR A 165 -0.81 2.52 -8.65
CA TYR A 165 -1.90 3.45 -8.26
C TYR A 165 -3.12 2.70 -7.73
N ARG A 166 -3.56 1.63 -8.41
CA ARG A 166 -4.65 0.78 -7.93
C ARG A 166 -4.34 0.15 -6.56
N SER A 167 -3.09 -0.26 -6.33
CA SER A 167 -2.65 -0.81 -5.04
C SER A 167 -2.64 0.26 -3.94
N LEU A 168 -2.20 1.48 -4.26
CA LEU A 168 -2.23 2.64 -3.35
C LEU A 168 -3.67 3.00 -2.95
N ASN A 169 -4.57 3.09 -3.94
CA ASN A 169 -6.01 3.31 -3.75
C ASN A 169 -6.60 2.29 -2.78
N ARG A 170 -6.30 1.00 -2.98
CA ARG A 170 -6.77 -0.09 -2.11
C ARG A 170 -6.22 0.01 -0.68
N CYS A 171 -5.03 0.57 -0.47
CA CYS A 171 -4.52 0.84 0.89
C CYS A 171 -5.34 1.93 1.57
N VAL A 172 -5.62 3.03 0.86
CA VAL A 172 -6.46 4.12 1.38
C VAL A 172 -7.86 3.60 1.74
N LEU A 173 -8.48 2.85 0.83
CA LEU A 173 -9.79 2.22 1.08
C LEU A 173 -9.74 1.24 2.25
N PHE A 174 -8.67 0.44 2.37
CA PHE A 174 -8.51 -0.47 3.51
C PHE A 174 -8.57 0.31 4.82
N GLN A 175 -7.74 1.35 4.98
CA GLN A 175 -7.67 2.10 6.23
C GLN A 175 -8.98 2.80 6.57
N LEU A 176 -9.67 3.36 5.57
CA LEU A 176 -10.94 4.06 5.77
C LEU A 176 -12.13 3.11 5.95
N SER A 177 -12.06 1.87 5.45
CA SER A 177 -13.15 0.89 5.61
C SER A 177 -13.21 0.26 7.00
N ARG A 178 -12.18 0.42 7.85
CA ARG A 178 -12.14 -0.21 9.17
C ARG A 178 -13.19 0.39 10.10
N PRO A 179 -13.88 -0.43 10.91
CA PRO A 179 -14.79 0.08 11.93
C PRO A 179 -13.99 0.86 12.98
N VAL A 180 -14.52 2.02 13.39
CA VAL A 180 -13.93 2.83 14.46
C VAL A 180 -14.62 2.45 15.76
N LEU A 181 -14.02 1.53 16.49
CA LEU A 181 -14.55 1.02 17.76
C LEU A 181 -13.84 1.63 18.97
N LYS A 182 -12.57 2.00 18.79
CA LYS A 182 -11.71 2.54 19.85
C LYS A 182 -11.09 3.87 19.44
N GLN A 183 -10.62 4.62 20.44
CA GLN A 183 -9.85 5.86 20.24
C GLN A 183 -8.63 5.69 19.32
N ARG A 184 -7.98 4.52 19.36
CA ARG A 184 -6.89 4.20 18.44
C ARG A 184 -7.36 4.18 16.99
N ASP A 185 -8.51 3.60 16.70
CA ASP A 185 -9.05 3.50 15.35
C ASP A 185 -9.40 4.89 14.81
N GLN A 186 -9.96 5.75 15.66
CA GLN A 186 -10.24 7.14 15.32
C GLN A 186 -8.98 7.90 14.94
N LYS A 187 -7.90 7.74 15.71
CA LYS A 187 -6.59 8.35 15.39
C LYS A 187 -6.03 7.86 14.06
N MET A 188 -6.17 6.57 13.75
CA MET A 188 -5.69 6.03 12.47
C MET A 188 -6.47 6.60 11.28
N VAL A 189 -7.80 6.72 11.39
CA VAL A 189 -8.63 7.36 10.34
C VAL A 189 -8.27 8.83 10.18
N ILE A 190 -8.16 9.60 11.28
CA ILE A 190 -7.76 11.02 11.23
C ILE A 190 -6.39 11.18 10.58
N SER A 191 -5.41 10.36 10.98
CA SER A 191 -4.07 10.39 10.39
C SER A 191 -4.10 10.15 8.88
N MET A 192 -4.92 9.19 8.40
CA MET A 192 -5.09 8.94 6.97
C MET A 192 -5.72 10.12 6.25
N LEU A 193 -6.77 10.73 6.82
CA LEU A 193 -7.42 11.91 6.25
C LEU A 193 -6.47 13.11 6.21
N GLN A 194 -5.65 13.33 7.24
CA GLN A 194 -4.64 14.38 7.26
C GLN A 194 -3.60 14.19 6.15
N LEU A 195 -3.13 12.95 5.91
CA LEU A 195 -2.22 12.66 4.81
C LEU A 195 -2.87 12.91 3.44
N LEU A 196 -4.16 12.59 3.28
CA LEU A 196 -4.91 12.85 2.06
C LEU A 196 -5.19 14.35 1.84
N LEU A 197 -5.31 15.14 2.90
CA LEU A 197 -5.62 16.58 2.82
C LEU A 197 -4.37 17.47 2.84
N SER A 198 -3.20 16.92 3.15
CA SER A 198 -1.95 17.67 3.14
C SER A 198 -1.52 18.00 1.72
N GLU A 199 -1.69 19.26 1.30
CA GLU A 199 -1.34 19.73 -0.05
C GLU A 199 0.15 19.55 -0.38
N GLU A 200 1.02 19.62 0.64
CA GLU A 200 2.46 19.38 0.50
C GLU A 200 2.83 17.88 0.54
N GLY A 201 1.87 17.00 0.86
CA GLY A 201 2.10 15.58 1.06
C GLY A 201 2.17 14.80 -0.24
N SER A 202 3.15 13.89 -0.35
CA SER A 202 3.29 12.99 -1.51
C SER A 202 2.07 12.11 -1.74
N LEU A 203 1.31 11.76 -0.70
CA LEU A 203 0.11 10.94 -0.86
C LEU A 203 -1.02 11.71 -1.54
N ASN A 204 -1.26 12.98 -1.15
CA ASN A 204 -2.28 13.83 -1.76
C ASN A 204 -2.02 13.99 -3.27
N SER A 205 -0.80 14.37 -3.64
CA SER A 205 -0.45 14.63 -5.03
C SER A 205 -0.60 13.38 -5.91
N LEU A 206 -0.30 12.19 -5.38
CA LEU A 206 -0.50 10.93 -6.09
C LEU A 206 -1.98 10.54 -6.19
N ILE A 207 -2.74 10.61 -5.09
CA ILE A 207 -4.14 10.18 -5.06
C ILE A 207 -5.01 11.04 -5.99
N PHE A 208 -4.76 12.34 -6.05
CA PHE A 208 -5.50 13.27 -6.90
C PHE A 208 -4.80 13.55 -8.24
N SER A 209 -3.76 12.78 -8.58
CA SER A 209 -3.10 12.85 -9.88
C SER A 209 -4.00 12.42 -11.02
N THR A 210 -3.81 13.00 -12.21
CA THR A 210 -4.45 12.53 -13.43
C THR A 210 -4.06 11.10 -13.79
N PHE A 211 -2.90 10.60 -13.35
CA PHE A 211 -2.51 9.21 -13.56
C PHE A 211 -3.36 8.22 -12.75
N ASN A 212 -3.98 8.66 -11.67
CA ASN A 212 -4.89 7.84 -10.87
C ASN A 212 -6.31 7.75 -11.48
N SER A 213 -6.63 8.58 -12.48
CA SER A 213 -7.97 8.66 -13.08
C SER A 213 -8.43 7.39 -13.79
N ALA A 214 -7.52 6.46 -14.08
CA ALA A 214 -7.86 5.17 -14.71
C ALA A 214 -8.68 4.25 -13.80
N ASP A 215 -8.67 4.45 -12.48
CA ASP A 215 -9.46 3.68 -11.52
C ASP A 215 -10.77 4.40 -11.20
N THR A 216 -11.77 4.23 -12.08
CA THR A 216 -13.06 4.94 -11.99
C THR A 216 -13.87 4.61 -10.74
N GLU A 217 -13.65 3.44 -10.15
CA GLU A 217 -14.37 2.97 -8.97
C GLU A 217 -13.83 3.58 -7.68
N PHE A 218 -12.55 3.97 -7.66
CA PHE A 218 -11.90 4.45 -6.45
C PHE A 218 -12.55 5.73 -5.89
N PRO A 219 -12.79 6.80 -6.67
CA PRO A 219 -13.45 8.01 -6.15
C PRO A 219 -14.84 7.73 -5.57
N VAL A 220 -15.60 6.82 -6.18
CA VAL A 220 -16.94 6.42 -5.71
C VAL A 220 -16.84 5.69 -4.38
N CYS A 221 -15.91 4.72 -4.26
CA CYS A 221 -15.67 3.99 -3.02
C CYS A 221 -15.18 4.92 -1.91
N LEU A 222 -14.27 5.85 -2.22
CA LEU A 222 -13.76 6.83 -1.27
C LEU A 222 -14.87 7.74 -0.75
N ALA A 223 -15.69 8.30 -1.63
CA ALA A 223 -16.82 9.14 -1.25
C ALA A 223 -17.81 8.40 -0.35
N HIS A 224 -18.11 7.14 -0.68
CA HIS A 224 -18.98 6.30 0.13
C HIS A 224 -18.45 6.12 1.56
N LEU A 225 -17.16 5.79 1.71
CA LEU A 225 -16.53 5.62 3.02
C LEU A 225 -16.52 6.93 3.82
N LEU A 226 -16.24 8.06 3.18
CA LEU A 226 -16.25 9.37 3.84
C LEU A 226 -17.66 9.73 4.35
N ILE A 227 -18.69 9.51 3.54
CA ILE A 227 -20.09 9.73 3.96
C ILE A 227 -20.44 8.85 5.16
N GLN A 228 -20.03 7.58 5.17
CA GLN A 228 -20.27 6.69 6.30
C GLN A 228 -19.61 7.21 7.59
N HIS A 229 -18.37 7.74 7.52
CA HIS A 229 -17.72 8.33 8.70
C HIS A 229 -18.48 9.55 9.21
N VAL A 230 -18.91 10.46 8.32
CA VAL A 230 -19.69 11.65 8.70
C VAL A 230 -21.01 11.24 9.37
N GLN A 231 -21.73 10.28 8.79
CA GLN A 231 -23.00 9.79 9.34
C GLN A 231 -22.81 9.19 10.74
N ARG A 232 -21.76 8.40 10.95
CA ARG A 232 -21.46 7.80 12.26
C ARG A 232 -21.11 8.86 13.30
N ASP A 233 -20.36 9.89 12.91
CA ASP A 233 -19.99 10.97 13.81
C ASP A 233 -21.22 11.78 14.24
N ILE A 234 -22.15 12.07 13.32
CA ILE A 234 -23.44 12.70 13.63
C ILE A 234 -24.27 11.84 14.59
N GLN A 235 -24.43 10.55 14.30
CA GLN A 235 -25.15 9.63 15.18
C GLN A 235 -24.55 9.56 16.58
N GLY A 236 -23.22 9.52 16.68
CA GLY A 236 -22.51 9.53 17.95
C GLY A 236 -22.70 10.81 18.77
N LEU A 237 -22.93 11.96 18.12
CA LEU A 237 -23.26 13.22 18.79
C LEU A 237 -24.70 13.22 19.33
N LEU A 238 -25.67 12.73 18.55
CA LEU A 238 -27.07 12.66 18.97
C LEU A 238 -27.26 11.78 20.22
N VAL A 239 -26.64 10.60 20.24
CA VAL A 239 -26.71 9.70 21.41
C VAL A 239 -26.08 10.33 22.66
N LYS A 240 -25.01 11.12 22.51
CA LYS A 240 -24.40 11.84 23.64
C LYS A 240 -25.30 12.94 24.18
N GLN A 241 -26.01 13.66 23.30
CA GLN A 241 -26.98 14.68 23.70
C GLN A 241 -28.15 14.07 24.49
N GLU A 242 -28.72 12.95 24.02
CA GLU A 242 -29.79 12.23 24.72
C GLU A 242 -29.35 11.74 26.11
N GLN A 243 -28.10 11.25 26.24
CA GLN A 243 -27.56 10.81 27.52
C GLN A 243 -27.33 11.97 28.51
N SER A 244 -26.89 13.14 28.04
CA SER A 244 -26.77 14.33 28.90
C SER A 244 -28.13 14.82 29.40
N GLU A 245 -29.14 14.84 28.54
CA GLU A 245 -30.50 15.26 28.90
C GLU A 245 -31.17 14.32 29.91
N GLN A 246 -30.89 13.01 29.84
CA GLN A 246 -31.37 12.04 30.83
C GLN A 246 -30.66 12.17 32.18
N LYS A 247 -29.37 12.52 32.18
CA LYS A 247 -28.59 12.71 33.41
C LYS A 247 -28.99 13.97 34.17
N GLU A 248 -29.44 15.00 33.45
CA GLU A 248 -29.90 16.27 34.02
C GLU A 248 -31.34 16.18 34.58
N LYS A 249 -32.12 15.18 34.17
CA LYS A 249 -33.50 14.94 34.66
C LYS A 249 -33.59 14.04 35.90
N MET A 250 -32.47 13.53 36.42
CA MET A 250 -32.46 12.75 37.67
C MET A 250 -32.34 13.72 38.87
N PRO A 251 -33.31 13.81 39.79
CA PRO A 251 -33.20 14.72 40.93
C PRO A 251 -32.06 14.26 41.84
N GLU A 252 -31.19 15.20 42.26
CA GLU A 252 -30.33 15.02 43.43
C GLU A 252 -31.24 14.77 44.65
N ASP A 253 -31.40 13.52 45.04
CA ASP A 253 -31.95 13.15 46.33
C ASP A 253 -30.97 13.65 47.41
N ARG A 254 -31.28 14.80 48.01
CA ARG A 254 -30.63 15.26 49.25
C ARG A 254 -31.08 14.37 50.40
N PRO A 255 -30.17 13.77 51.18
CA PRO A 255 -30.51 13.39 52.54
C PRO A 255 -30.07 14.51 53.47
N ASP A 256 -30.92 15.52 53.66
CA ASP A 256 -30.85 16.38 54.84
C ASP A 256 -32.19 16.29 55.58
N SER A 257 -32.26 15.41 56.57
CA SER A 257 -32.95 15.78 57.81
C SER A 257 -32.45 14.95 58.98
N ALA A 258 -31.82 15.67 59.90
CA ALA A 258 -31.56 15.27 61.26
C ALA A 258 -32.88 14.78 61.93
N GLY A 259 -32.95 13.48 62.19
CA GLY A 259 -34.00 12.86 63.00
C GLY A 259 -33.49 12.62 64.42
N LEU A 260 -34.05 13.36 65.36
CA LEU A 260 -33.84 13.34 66.80
C LEU A 260 -33.67 11.93 67.41
N TYR A 261 -32.59 11.71 68.16
CA TYR A 261 -32.58 10.74 69.25
C TYR A 261 -32.95 11.44 70.56
N ARG A 262 -34.18 11.23 71.02
CA ARG A 262 -34.59 11.34 72.44
C ARG A 262 -35.87 10.54 72.63
N THR A 263 -35.84 9.45 73.41
CA THR A 263 -36.36 9.45 74.80
C THR A 263 -36.23 8.08 75.47
N THR A 264 -36.03 8.18 76.80
CA THR A 264 -36.27 7.24 77.92
C THR A 264 -35.45 5.96 78.00
#